data_AF-V8C9V9-F1
#
_entry.id   AF-V8C9V9-F1
#
_cell.length_a   1.000
_cell.length_b   1.000
_cell.length_c   1.000
_cell.angle_alpha   90.00
_cell.angle_beta   90.00
_cell.angle_gamma   90.00
#
_symmetry.space_group_name_H-M   'P 1'
#
loop_
_entity.id
_entity.type
_entity.pdbx_description
1 polymer ?
#
loop_
_entity_poly.entity_id
_entity_poly.type
_entity_poly.pdbx_seq_one_letter_code
_entity_poly.pdbx_strand_id
1 'polypeptide(L)'
;MPQRKIPQHYAVFKQNLLDFIHTPRFRAIFVFGVCLYLVALFALLRGNAYYLDDWVRSMNRQGFSGFSRYMATFLVEVLNLFDGILDISPLYQLLGICFLTLASMAILYALNGGFSFWGIIALAPLGLSPYFLQNISYRFDCATMSFALLCVCLPFIFRKNLVVFCAASVVCLVFSYLSYQAANSVYIVLCLFFIFVMTVESLSKKHILAFVLSCAGSFVLASGIYKVIFVRKTDINSYASDKMLSFSEMFGGGDICKHKHLFSSLA
;
A
#
# COMPACT_ATOMS: atom_id res chain seq x y z
N MET A 1 5.68 -33.71 -27.71
CA MET A 1 5.59 -32.95 -26.44
C MET A 1 4.13 -32.60 -26.19
N PRO A 2 3.51 -33.01 -25.08
CA PRO A 2 2.13 -32.64 -24.79
C PRO A 2 2.09 -31.14 -24.46
N GLN A 3 1.34 -30.36 -25.25
CA GLN A 3 1.07 -28.96 -24.94
C GLN A 3 0.39 -28.90 -23.56
N ARG A 4 1.11 -28.42 -22.54
CA ARG A 4 0.52 -28.14 -21.22
C ARG A 4 -0.61 -27.13 -21.43
N LYS A 5 -1.86 -27.58 -21.27
CA LYS A 5 -3.03 -26.68 -21.23
C LYS A 5 -2.78 -25.66 -20.12
N ILE A 6 -2.52 -24.42 -20.51
CA ILE A 6 -2.38 -23.30 -19.58
C ILE A 6 -3.71 -23.16 -18.82
N PRO A 7 -3.72 -23.10 -17.48
CA PRO A 7 -4.96 -22.92 -16.72
C PRO A 7 -5.70 -21.65 -17.16
N GLN A 8 -7.00 -21.74 -17.40
CA GLN A 8 -7.83 -20.62 -17.90
C GLN A 8 -7.66 -19.34 -17.04
N HIS A 9 -7.55 -19.47 -15.72
CA HIS A 9 -7.33 -18.34 -14.81
C HIS A 9 -5.95 -17.70 -14.95
N TYR A 10 -4.89 -18.48 -15.21
CA TYR A 10 -3.57 -17.92 -15.46
C TYR A 10 -3.54 -17.14 -16.78
N ALA A 11 -4.21 -17.64 -17.82
CA ALA A 11 -4.34 -16.91 -19.08
C ALA A 11 -5.05 -15.56 -18.88
N VAL A 12 -6.13 -15.53 -18.09
CA VAL A 12 -6.85 -14.28 -17.75
C VAL A 12 -5.97 -13.32 -16.93
N PHE A 13 -5.23 -13.82 -15.94
CA PHE A 13 -4.29 -13.00 -15.16
C PHE A 13 -3.24 -12.36 -16.08
N LYS A 14 -2.58 -13.18 -16.90
CA LYS A 14 -1.54 -12.72 -17.82
C LYS A 14 -2.10 -11.71 -18.81
N GLN A 15 -3.27 -11.97 -19.38
CA GLN A 15 -3.88 -11.08 -20.36
C GLN A 15 -4.22 -9.72 -19.75
N ASN A 16 -4.91 -9.67 -18.61
CA ASN A 16 -5.27 -8.42 -17.95
C ASN A 16 -4.03 -7.59 -17.55
N LEU A 17 -2.96 -8.25 -17.11
CA LEU A 17 -1.70 -7.57 -16.77
C LEU A 17 -1.03 -7.01 -18.03
N LEU A 18 -1.01 -7.77 -19.12
CA LEU A 18 -0.50 -7.31 -20.40
C LEU A 18 -1.32 -6.14 -20.95
N ASP A 19 -2.64 -6.23 -20.87
CA ASP A 19 -3.57 -5.17 -21.30
C ASP A 19 -3.33 -3.88 -20.50
N PHE A 20 -3.12 -3.97 -19.18
CA PHE A 20 -2.74 -2.83 -18.35
C PHE A 20 -1.44 -2.16 -18.83
N ILE A 21 -0.39 -2.95 -19.06
CA ILE A 21 0.93 -2.43 -19.49
C ILE A 21 0.89 -1.88 -20.93
N HIS A 22 0.12 -2.52 -21.81
CA HIS A 22 0.02 -2.16 -23.23
C HIS A 22 -1.12 -1.18 -23.52
N THR A 23 -1.82 -0.72 -22.49
CA THR A 23 -2.86 0.31 -22.62
C THR A 23 -2.26 1.53 -23.32
N PRO A 24 -2.95 2.11 -24.33
CA PRO A 24 -2.45 3.29 -25.04
C PRO A 24 -2.04 4.40 -24.09
N ARG A 25 -0.93 5.08 -24.40
CA ARG A 25 -0.37 6.19 -23.63
C ARG A 25 0.18 5.82 -22.24
N PHE A 26 0.35 4.54 -21.89
CA PHE A 26 0.94 4.09 -20.61
C PHE A 26 2.18 4.92 -20.22
N ARG A 27 3.18 4.97 -21.11
CA ARG A 27 4.45 5.68 -20.83
C ARG A 27 4.27 7.18 -20.64
N ALA A 28 3.44 7.81 -21.48
CA ALA A 28 3.20 9.25 -21.41
C ALA A 28 2.50 9.64 -20.10
N ILE A 29 1.52 8.82 -19.69
CA ILE A 29 0.77 9.01 -18.44
C ILE A 29 1.65 8.75 -17.22
N PHE A 30 2.49 7.71 -17.27
CA PHE A 30 3.47 7.43 -16.23
C PHE A 30 4.47 8.57 -16.05
N VAL A 31 5.10 9.03 -17.13
CA VAL A 31 6.04 10.16 -17.08
C VAL A 31 5.34 11.43 -16.58
N PHE A 32 4.12 11.71 -17.07
CA PHE A 32 3.34 12.86 -16.61
C PHE A 32 3.04 12.80 -15.11
N GLY A 33 2.60 11.64 -14.59
CA GLY A 33 2.32 11.45 -13.16
C GLY A 33 3.58 11.61 -12.30
N VAL A 34 4.71 11.05 -12.74
CA VAL A 34 6.01 11.25 -12.07
C VAL A 34 6.37 12.73 -12.04
N CYS A 35 6.30 13.44 -13.18
CA CYS A 35 6.57 14.87 -13.23
C CYS A 35 5.63 15.68 -12.32
N LEU A 36 4.34 15.36 -12.30
CA LEU A 36 3.35 16.01 -11.44
C LEU A 36 3.74 15.90 -9.96
N TYR A 37 4.06 14.69 -9.49
CA TYR A 37 4.49 14.47 -8.11
C TYR A 37 5.86 15.10 -7.83
N LEU A 38 6.81 15.08 -8.76
CA LEU A 38 8.11 15.73 -8.59
C LEU A 38 7.97 17.23 -8.38
N VAL A 39 7.10 17.89 -9.17
CA VAL A 39 6.83 19.33 -9.01
C VAL A 39 6.16 19.60 -7.65
N ALA A 40 5.12 18.82 -7.31
CA ALA A 40 4.38 19.01 -6.08
C ALA A 40 5.23 18.74 -4.81
N LEU A 41 6.14 17.77 -4.88
CA LEU A 41 6.99 17.35 -3.76
C LEU A 41 8.38 17.98 -3.81
N PHE A 42 8.66 18.88 -4.76
CA PHE A 42 9.99 19.45 -4.95
C PHE A 42 10.56 20.07 -3.67
N ALA A 43 9.75 20.83 -2.93
CA ALA A 43 10.16 21.45 -1.69
C ALA A 43 10.55 20.41 -0.61
N LEU A 44 9.80 19.31 -0.53
CA LEU A 44 10.04 18.21 0.39
C LEU A 44 11.31 17.44 0.00
N LEU A 45 11.49 17.11 -1.28
CA LEU A 45 12.69 16.42 -1.79
C LEU A 45 13.98 17.22 -1.55
N ARG A 46 13.89 18.55 -1.61
CA ARG A 46 15.01 19.45 -1.31
C ARG A 46 15.20 19.68 0.20
N GLY A 47 14.20 19.32 1.00
CA GLY A 47 14.22 19.44 2.45
C GLY A 47 15.21 18.43 3.04
N ASN A 48 16.27 18.91 3.67
CA ASN A 48 17.24 18.06 4.35
C ASN A 48 16.83 17.85 5.82
N ALA A 49 15.64 17.30 6.03
CA ALA A 49 15.09 17.06 7.36
C ALA A 49 14.97 15.55 7.63
N TYR A 50 15.33 15.13 8.84
CA TYR A 50 15.12 13.76 9.30
C TYR A 50 13.93 13.69 10.24
N TYR A 51 13.07 12.70 10.03
CA TYR A 51 12.11 12.28 11.04
C TYR A 51 12.83 11.44 12.10
N LEU A 52 12.18 11.22 13.25
CA LEU A 52 12.77 10.46 14.37
C LEU A 52 13.29 9.08 13.93
N ASP A 53 12.48 8.35 13.16
CA ASP A 53 12.85 7.03 12.64
C ASP A 53 14.03 7.13 11.67
N ASP A 54 14.06 8.16 10.81
CA ASP A 54 15.15 8.36 9.87
C ASP A 54 16.47 8.70 10.59
N TRP A 55 16.41 9.49 11.66
CA TRP A 55 17.58 9.83 12.48
C TRP A 55 18.20 8.58 13.11
N VAL A 56 17.38 7.69 13.68
CA VAL A 56 17.86 6.44 14.26
C VAL A 56 18.45 5.52 13.19
N ARG A 57 17.82 5.43 12.02
CA ARG A 57 18.29 4.59 10.90
C ARG A 57 19.57 5.12 10.27
N SER A 58 19.77 6.44 10.19
CA SER A 58 21.01 7.02 9.65
C SER A 58 22.25 6.67 10.48
N MET A 59 22.07 6.46 11.79
CA MET A 59 23.14 6.04 12.70
C MET A 59 23.32 4.52 12.74
N ASN A 60 22.22 3.78 12.89
CA ASN A 60 22.26 2.35 13.23
C ASN A 60 22.10 1.42 12.02
N ARG A 61 21.75 1.96 10.84
CA ARG A 61 21.54 1.23 9.57
C ARG A 61 20.55 0.06 9.68
N GLN A 62 19.69 0.09 10.68
CA GLN A 62 18.79 -1.00 11.03
C GLN A 62 17.70 -1.18 9.97
N GLY A 63 17.50 -2.42 9.54
CA GLY A 63 16.44 -2.83 8.61
C GLY A 63 15.01 -2.74 9.16
N PHE A 64 14.04 -3.28 8.42
CA PHE A 64 12.63 -3.30 8.81
C PHE A 64 12.15 -4.67 9.31
N SER A 65 13.03 -5.68 9.28
CA SER A 65 12.75 -7.07 9.65
C SER A 65 12.31 -7.23 11.11
N GLY A 66 12.76 -6.36 12.02
CA GLY A 66 12.32 -6.32 13.42
C GLY A 66 10.81 -6.04 13.59
N PHE A 67 10.19 -5.39 12.60
CA PHE A 67 8.74 -5.15 12.54
C PHE A 67 8.02 -6.12 11.60
N SER A 68 8.63 -7.27 11.31
CA SER A 68 8.14 -8.27 10.35
C SER A 68 7.92 -7.73 8.92
N ARG A 69 8.59 -6.62 8.57
CA ARG A 69 8.53 -6.00 7.23
C ARG A 69 9.68 -6.52 6.36
N TYR A 70 9.59 -7.79 5.99
CA TYR A 70 10.65 -8.47 5.23
C TYR A 70 10.77 -7.97 3.78
N MET A 71 9.65 -7.63 3.13
CA MET A 71 9.66 -7.08 1.77
C MET A 71 10.24 -5.66 1.75
N ALA A 72 9.97 -4.86 2.78
CA ALA A 72 10.63 -3.55 2.92
C ALA A 72 12.15 -3.69 3.04
N THR A 73 12.60 -4.66 3.83
CA THR A 73 14.03 -4.96 4.02
C THR A 73 14.66 -5.38 2.70
N PHE A 74 14.07 -6.37 2.02
CA PHE A 74 14.50 -6.82 0.70
C PHE A 74 14.58 -5.69 -0.33
N LEU A 75 13.53 -4.85 -0.43
CA LEU A 75 13.47 -3.76 -1.39
C LEU A 75 14.59 -2.76 -1.16
N VAL A 76 14.86 -2.39 0.09
CA VAL A 76 15.89 -1.42 0.43
C VAL A 76 17.29 -2.00 0.27
N GLU A 77 17.53 -3.26 0.63
CA GLU A 77 18.82 -3.93 0.39
C GLU A 77 19.14 -4.05 -1.11
N VAL A 78 18.13 -4.35 -1.95
CA VAL A 78 18.30 -4.36 -3.40
C VAL A 78 18.68 -2.98 -3.94
N LEU A 79 18.11 -1.91 -3.40
CA LEU A 79 18.49 -0.54 -3.80
C LEU A 79 19.89 -0.15 -3.33
N ASN A 80 20.30 -0.64 -2.17
CA ASN A 80 21.61 -0.39 -1.59
C ASN A 80 22.71 -1.28 -2.20
N LEU A 81 22.36 -2.42 -2.78
CA LEU A 81 23.28 -3.45 -3.30
C LEU A 81 24.14 -4.16 -2.23
N PHE A 82 23.76 -4.06 -0.95
CA PHE A 82 24.39 -4.76 0.17
C PHE A 82 23.40 -4.86 1.36
N ASP A 83 23.79 -5.60 2.41
CA ASP A 83 22.99 -5.77 3.64
C ASP A 83 22.99 -4.50 4.53
N GLY A 84 21.79 -4.03 4.87
CA GLY A 84 21.57 -2.84 5.67
C GLY A 84 21.14 -1.62 4.87
N ILE A 85 20.85 -0.53 5.58
CA ILE A 85 20.24 0.67 5.01
C ILE A 85 21.26 1.81 4.97
N LEU A 86 21.38 2.50 3.84
CA LEU A 86 22.08 3.80 3.73
C LEU A 86 21.12 4.92 3.38
N ASP A 87 21.49 6.14 3.76
CA ASP A 87 20.80 7.32 3.27
C ASP A 87 21.27 7.63 1.85
N ILE A 88 20.45 7.23 0.88
CA ILE A 88 20.64 7.52 -0.55
C ILE A 88 19.54 8.47 -1.06
N SER A 89 18.98 9.29 -0.16
CA SER A 89 17.99 10.30 -0.53
C SER A 89 18.54 11.25 -1.62
N PRO A 90 17.73 11.62 -2.62
CA PRO A 90 16.28 11.40 -2.73
C PRO A 90 15.88 10.10 -3.44
N LEU A 91 16.78 9.12 -3.65
CA LEU A 91 16.47 7.95 -4.49
C LEU A 91 15.25 7.15 -4.01
N TYR A 92 15.12 6.91 -2.71
CA TYR A 92 13.94 6.24 -2.14
C TYR A 92 12.65 7.00 -2.44
N GLN A 93 12.67 8.33 -2.35
CA GLN A 93 11.51 9.18 -2.60
C GLN A 93 11.16 9.20 -4.09
N LEU A 94 12.16 9.24 -4.98
CA LEU A 94 11.96 9.11 -6.43
C LEU A 94 11.31 7.77 -6.78
N LEU A 95 11.76 6.67 -6.18
CA LEU A 95 11.13 5.37 -6.36
C LEU A 95 9.72 5.33 -5.77
N GLY A 96 9.50 5.95 -4.62
CA GLY A 96 8.18 6.11 -4.02
C GLY A 96 7.20 6.81 -4.96
N ILE A 97 7.63 7.88 -5.62
CA ILE A 97 6.86 8.61 -6.64
C ILE A 97 6.50 7.69 -7.83
N CYS A 98 7.41 6.83 -8.28
CA CYS A 98 7.13 5.85 -9.31
C CYS A 98 6.03 4.86 -8.87
N PHE A 99 6.11 4.33 -7.65
CA PHE A 99 5.09 3.42 -7.12
C PHE A 99 3.74 4.10 -6.93
N LEU A 100 3.72 5.33 -6.41
CA LEU A 100 2.51 6.16 -6.31
C LEU A 100 1.85 6.36 -7.67
N THR A 101 2.64 6.68 -8.69
CA THR A 101 2.13 6.88 -10.06
C THR A 101 1.52 5.59 -10.60
N LEU A 102 2.19 4.45 -10.41
CA LEU A 102 1.65 3.15 -10.80
C LEU A 102 0.38 2.78 -10.03
N ALA A 103 0.29 3.13 -8.74
CA ALA A 103 -0.89 2.90 -7.92
C ALA A 103 -2.10 3.70 -8.46
N SER A 104 -1.88 4.98 -8.77
CA SER A 104 -2.88 5.84 -9.42
C SER A 104 -3.30 5.28 -10.80
N MET A 105 -2.34 4.83 -11.61
CA MET A 105 -2.63 4.21 -12.90
C MET A 105 -3.45 2.91 -12.74
N ALA A 106 -3.14 2.07 -11.76
CA ALA A 106 -3.89 0.84 -11.49
C ALA A 106 -5.36 1.14 -11.15
N ILE A 107 -5.62 2.12 -10.28
CA ILE A 107 -6.98 2.57 -9.96
C ILE A 107 -7.69 3.11 -11.20
N LEU A 108 -7.00 3.96 -11.97
CA LEU A 108 -7.57 4.58 -13.17
C LEU A 108 -7.97 3.53 -14.23
N TYR A 109 -7.11 2.54 -14.44
CA TYR A 109 -7.39 1.41 -15.33
C TYR A 109 -8.53 0.54 -14.81
N ALA A 110 -8.57 0.25 -13.51
CA ALA A 110 -9.65 -0.54 -12.90
C ALA A 110 -11.04 0.14 -13.03
N LEU A 111 -11.06 1.49 -13.09
CA LEU A 111 -12.26 2.27 -13.32
C LEU A 111 -12.65 2.32 -14.80
N ASN A 112 -11.74 2.78 -15.65
CA ASN A 112 -12.08 3.20 -17.03
C ASN A 112 -11.59 2.23 -18.11
N GLY A 113 -10.80 1.21 -17.76
CA GLY A 113 -10.12 0.33 -18.73
C GLY A 113 -9.05 1.03 -19.57
N GLY A 114 -8.64 2.24 -19.18
CA GLY A 114 -7.72 3.08 -19.93
C GLY A 114 -7.18 4.24 -19.10
N PHE A 115 -6.32 5.07 -19.70
CA PHE A 115 -5.68 6.19 -19.02
C PHE A 115 -6.09 7.56 -19.56
N SER A 116 -6.10 8.55 -18.67
CA SER A 116 -6.39 9.95 -18.96
C SER A 116 -5.51 10.84 -18.09
N PHE A 117 -4.98 11.92 -18.67
CA PHE A 117 -4.19 12.92 -17.94
C PHE A 117 -5.01 13.55 -16.80
N TRP A 118 -6.27 13.87 -17.06
CA TRP A 118 -7.21 14.35 -16.03
C TRP A 118 -7.46 13.31 -14.94
N GLY A 119 -7.46 12.03 -15.30
CA GLY A 119 -7.58 10.93 -14.33
C GLY A 119 -6.40 10.88 -13.36
N ILE A 120 -5.17 11.09 -13.85
CA ILE A 120 -3.99 11.19 -12.98
C ILE A 120 -4.05 12.43 -12.09
N ILE A 121 -4.48 13.58 -12.61
CA ILE A 121 -4.65 14.79 -11.80
C ILE A 121 -5.71 14.54 -10.70
N ALA A 122 -6.83 13.91 -11.04
CA ALA A 122 -7.89 13.57 -10.08
C ALA A 122 -7.42 12.60 -8.98
N LEU A 123 -6.43 11.75 -9.28
CA LEU A 123 -5.81 10.82 -8.34
C LEU A 123 -4.57 11.40 -7.63
N ALA A 124 -4.14 12.62 -7.95
CA ALA A 124 -3.03 13.28 -7.26
C ALA A 124 -3.17 13.29 -5.73
N PRO A 125 -4.37 13.50 -5.14
CA PRO A 125 -4.56 13.42 -3.68
C PRO A 125 -4.13 12.09 -3.05
N LEU A 126 -4.05 10.99 -3.80
CA LEU A 126 -3.53 9.72 -3.30
C LEU A 126 -2.12 9.87 -2.71
N GLY A 127 -1.26 10.66 -3.37
CA GLY A 127 0.12 10.94 -2.95
C GLY A 127 0.32 12.31 -2.31
N LEU A 128 -0.63 13.24 -2.49
CA LEU A 128 -0.55 14.61 -1.97
C LEU A 128 -1.48 14.88 -0.78
N SER A 129 -2.23 13.88 -0.32
CA SER A 129 -2.99 13.99 0.93
C SER A 129 -2.04 14.24 2.11
N PRO A 130 -2.45 14.99 3.15
CA PRO A 130 -1.61 15.24 4.32
C PRO A 130 -1.03 13.96 4.94
N TYR A 131 -1.82 12.88 4.93
CA TYR A 131 -1.40 11.58 5.43
C TYR A 131 -0.26 10.96 4.60
N PHE A 132 -0.37 10.97 3.27
CA PHE A 132 0.68 10.39 2.43
C PHE A 132 1.91 11.30 2.29
N LEU A 133 1.73 12.62 2.40
CA LEU A 133 2.85 13.56 2.48
C LEU A 133 3.78 13.22 3.65
N GLN A 134 3.21 12.89 4.81
CA GLN A 134 4.01 12.42 5.94
C GLN A 134 4.79 11.14 5.60
N ASN A 135 4.19 10.18 4.90
CA ASN A 135 4.88 8.95 4.49
C ASN A 135 6.05 9.22 3.52
N ILE A 136 5.86 10.14 2.57
CA ILE A 136 6.92 10.53 1.62
C ILE A 136 8.04 11.33 2.29
N SER A 137 7.76 12.01 3.41
CA SER A 137 8.79 12.71 4.18
C SER A 137 9.82 11.78 4.82
N TYR A 138 9.46 10.52 5.12
CA TYR A 138 10.42 9.55 5.67
C TYR A 138 11.43 9.13 4.61
N ARG A 139 12.68 9.55 4.76
CA ARG A 139 13.70 9.35 3.73
C ARG A 139 13.95 7.88 3.45
N PHE A 140 13.92 7.02 4.46
CA PHE A 140 14.22 5.59 4.31
C PHE A 140 12.97 4.74 3.99
N ASP A 141 11.84 5.03 4.64
CA ASP A 141 10.63 4.19 4.55
C ASP A 141 9.75 4.51 3.32
N CYS A 142 9.81 5.73 2.78
CA CYS A 142 8.87 6.22 1.76
C CYS A 142 8.70 5.29 0.55
N ALA A 143 9.79 4.69 0.06
CA ALA A 143 9.76 3.74 -1.06
C ALA A 143 8.93 2.50 -0.73
N THR A 144 9.12 1.93 0.47
CA THR A 144 8.46 0.69 0.90
C THR A 144 6.99 0.94 1.27
N MET A 145 6.68 2.10 1.85
CA MET A 145 5.30 2.55 2.08
C MET A 145 4.55 2.77 0.77
N SER A 146 5.19 3.38 -0.23
CA SER A 146 4.59 3.59 -1.55
C SER A 146 4.42 2.29 -2.34
N PHE A 147 5.36 1.36 -2.20
CA PHE A 147 5.23 0.01 -2.75
C PHE A 147 4.04 -0.73 -2.14
N ALA A 148 3.86 -0.67 -0.82
CA ALA A 148 2.70 -1.26 -0.15
C ALA A 148 1.38 -0.68 -0.71
N LEU A 149 1.36 0.64 -0.97
CA LEU A 149 0.21 1.29 -1.60
C LEU A 149 -0.07 0.76 -3.02
N LEU A 150 0.98 0.60 -3.85
CA LEU A 150 0.84 -0.03 -5.16
C LEU A 150 0.26 -1.44 -5.04
N CYS A 151 0.77 -2.25 -4.11
CA CYS A 151 0.27 -3.60 -3.88
C CYS A 151 -1.21 -3.62 -3.52
N VAL A 152 -1.72 -2.72 -2.69
CA VAL A 152 -3.17 -2.71 -2.37
C VAL A 152 -4.04 -2.23 -3.53
N CYS A 153 -3.51 -1.39 -4.42
CA CYS A 153 -4.25 -0.88 -5.58
C CYS A 153 -4.29 -1.87 -6.76
N LEU A 154 -3.21 -2.64 -6.96
CA LEU A 154 -3.02 -3.48 -8.14
C LEU A 154 -4.10 -4.55 -8.36
N PRO A 155 -4.62 -5.27 -7.34
CA PRO A 155 -5.61 -6.33 -7.54
C PRO A 155 -6.89 -5.88 -8.23
N PHE A 156 -7.29 -4.60 -8.06
CA PHE A 156 -8.52 -4.06 -8.61
C PHE A 156 -8.54 -4.04 -10.14
N ILE A 157 -7.38 -4.11 -10.82
CA ILE A 157 -7.34 -4.28 -12.28
C ILE A 157 -8.00 -5.60 -12.72
N PHE A 158 -8.07 -6.59 -11.84
CA PHE A 158 -8.65 -7.90 -12.08
C PHE A 158 -10.11 -8.02 -11.58
N ARG A 159 -10.75 -6.93 -11.10
CA ARG A 159 -12.07 -6.96 -10.43
C ARG A 159 -13.18 -7.69 -11.21
N LYS A 160 -13.07 -7.74 -12.54
CA LYS A 160 -14.04 -8.41 -13.43
C LYS A 160 -13.99 -9.94 -13.36
N ASN A 161 -12.87 -10.53 -12.90
CA ASN A 161 -12.73 -11.97 -12.69
C ASN A 161 -12.43 -12.24 -11.22
N LEU A 162 -13.45 -12.62 -10.45
CA LEU A 162 -13.35 -12.75 -8.99
C LEU A 162 -12.28 -13.77 -8.53
N VAL A 163 -12.07 -14.85 -9.27
CA VAL A 163 -11.05 -15.86 -8.91
C VAL A 163 -9.64 -15.26 -9.01
N VAL A 164 -9.36 -14.59 -10.14
CA VAL A 164 -8.07 -13.93 -10.35
C VAL A 164 -7.90 -12.74 -9.40
N PHE A 165 -8.96 -11.97 -9.19
CA PHE A 165 -9.00 -10.89 -8.21
C PHE A 165 -8.65 -11.40 -6.81
N CYS A 166 -9.31 -12.44 -6.30
CA CYS A 166 -9.01 -12.98 -4.97
C CYS A 166 -7.56 -13.44 -4.85
N ALA A 167 -7.06 -14.20 -5.83
CA ALA A 167 -5.67 -14.67 -5.82
C ALA A 167 -4.68 -13.49 -5.83
N ALA A 168 -4.90 -12.51 -6.70
CA ALA A 168 -4.07 -11.31 -6.77
C ALA A 168 -4.16 -10.48 -5.47
N SER A 169 -5.35 -10.30 -4.91
CA SER A 169 -5.59 -9.58 -3.66
C SER A 169 -4.84 -10.21 -2.50
N VAL A 170 -4.92 -11.54 -2.34
CA VAL A 170 -4.21 -12.24 -1.25
C VAL A 170 -2.71 -12.04 -1.37
N VAL A 171 -2.14 -12.28 -2.56
CA VAL A 171 -0.70 -12.14 -2.80
C VAL A 171 -0.24 -10.70 -2.57
N CYS A 172 -0.96 -9.72 -3.13
CA CYS A 172 -0.56 -8.32 -3.02
C CYS A 172 -0.76 -7.78 -1.60
N LEU A 173 -1.82 -8.18 -0.87
CA LEU A 173 -1.99 -7.81 0.53
C LEU A 173 -0.89 -8.39 1.40
N VAL A 174 -0.46 -9.64 1.19
CA VAL A 174 0.69 -10.20 1.90
C VAL A 174 1.95 -9.37 1.63
N PHE A 175 2.25 -9.01 0.37
CA PHE A 175 3.37 -8.13 0.06
C PHE A 175 3.22 -6.73 0.67
N SER A 176 2.01 -6.19 0.74
CA SER A 176 1.71 -4.95 1.45
C SER A 176 2.03 -5.08 2.94
N TYR A 177 1.61 -6.13 3.63
CA TYR A 177 1.92 -6.33 5.05
C TYR A 177 3.42 -6.51 5.31
N LEU A 178 4.11 -7.22 4.41
CA LEU A 178 5.56 -7.39 4.46
C LEU A 178 6.33 -6.10 4.16
N SER A 179 5.66 -5.05 3.67
CA SER A 179 6.27 -3.76 3.35
C SER A 179 5.85 -2.70 4.37
N TYR A 180 4.56 -2.43 4.49
CA TYR A 180 3.97 -1.47 5.41
C TYR A 180 2.51 -1.83 5.73
N GLN A 181 2.26 -2.21 6.99
CA GLN A 181 0.97 -2.81 7.39
C GLN A 181 -0.21 -1.85 7.32
N ALA A 182 -0.01 -0.55 7.58
CA ALA A 182 -1.10 0.43 7.64
C ALA A 182 -1.71 0.77 6.26
N ALA A 183 -1.05 0.37 5.16
CA ALA A 183 -1.61 0.49 3.80
C ALA A 183 -2.89 -0.35 3.60
N ASN A 184 -3.15 -1.34 4.45
CA ASN A 184 -4.34 -2.18 4.41
C ASN A 184 -5.66 -1.38 4.49
N SER A 185 -5.66 -0.22 5.14
CA SER A 185 -6.81 0.70 5.23
C SER A 185 -7.24 1.19 3.85
N VAL A 186 -6.28 1.45 2.96
CA VAL A 186 -6.55 1.88 1.58
C VAL A 186 -7.23 0.77 0.79
N TYR A 187 -6.85 -0.50 0.99
CA TYR A 187 -7.56 -1.63 0.36
C TYR A 187 -9.04 -1.64 0.74
N ILE A 188 -9.36 -1.45 2.04
CA ILE A 188 -10.75 -1.41 2.53
C ILE A 188 -11.51 -0.26 1.89
N VAL A 189 -10.92 0.94 1.84
CA VAL A 189 -11.54 2.11 1.20
C VAL A 189 -11.78 1.87 -0.29
N LEU A 190 -10.82 1.26 -1.00
CA LEU A 190 -10.99 0.90 -2.41
C LEU A 190 -12.08 -0.15 -2.61
N CYS A 191 -12.21 -1.14 -1.73
CA CYS A 191 -13.34 -2.08 -1.76
C CYS A 191 -14.68 -1.34 -1.70
N LEU A 192 -14.84 -0.45 -0.71
CA LEU A 192 -16.06 0.35 -0.57
C LEU A 192 -16.33 1.23 -1.79
N PHE A 193 -15.28 1.86 -2.32
CA PHE A 193 -15.37 2.68 -3.52
C PHE A 193 -15.82 1.86 -4.74
N PHE A 194 -15.25 0.68 -4.99
CA PHE A 194 -15.66 -0.16 -6.11
C PHE A 194 -17.05 -0.78 -5.91
N ILE A 195 -17.46 -1.07 -4.68
CA ILE A 195 -18.85 -1.46 -4.37
C ILE A 195 -19.82 -0.33 -4.76
N PHE A 196 -19.47 0.91 -4.42
CA PHE A 196 -20.24 2.08 -4.83
C PHE A 196 -20.30 2.22 -6.36
N VAL A 197 -19.17 2.12 -7.05
CA VAL A 197 -19.11 2.15 -8.52
C VAL A 197 -19.99 1.05 -9.14
N MET A 198 -19.89 -0.19 -8.67
CA MET A 198 -20.72 -1.30 -9.17
C MET A 198 -22.21 -1.09 -8.92
N THR A 199 -22.57 -0.36 -7.86
CA THR A 199 -23.96 0.01 -7.55
C THR A 199 -24.46 1.07 -8.54
N VAL A 200 -23.64 2.08 -8.84
CA VAL A 200 -23.93 3.10 -9.87
C VAL A 200 -24.03 2.49 -11.27
N GLU A 201 -23.15 1.54 -11.60
CA GLU A 201 -23.21 0.72 -12.83
C GLU A 201 -24.44 -0.20 -12.89
N SER A 202 -25.30 -0.21 -11.86
CA SER A 202 -26.53 -1.02 -11.78
C SER A 202 -26.27 -2.53 -11.97
N LEU A 203 -25.12 -3.02 -11.51
CA LEU A 203 -24.81 -4.45 -11.51
C LEU A 203 -25.74 -5.21 -10.56
N SER A 204 -25.94 -6.51 -10.82
CA SER A 204 -26.86 -7.28 -10.00
C SER A 204 -26.36 -7.43 -8.56
N LYS A 205 -27.28 -7.37 -7.60
CA LYS A 205 -26.99 -7.49 -6.16
C LYS A 205 -26.16 -8.75 -5.82
N LYS A 206 -26.37 -9.85 -6.57
CA LYS A 206 -25.60 -11.09 -6.43
C LYS A 206 -24.12 -10.90 -6.78
N HIS A 207 -23.81 -10.18 -7.87
CA HIS A 207 -22.43 -9.89 -8.25
C HIS A 207 -21.75 -8.95 -7.25
N ILE A 208 -22.46 -7.93 -6.76
CA ILE A 208 -21.96 -7.02 -5.72
C ILE A 208 -21.65 -7.80 -4.44
N LEU A 209 -22.57 -8.65 -3.98
CA LEU A 209 -22.36 -9.50 -2.81
C LEU A 209 -21.16 -10.45 -2.99
N ALA A 210 -21.03 -11.08 -4.16
CA ALA A 210 -19.89 -11.94 -4.45
C ALA A 210 -18.56 -11.16 -4.42
N PHE A 211 -18.52 -9.93 -4.92
CA PHE A 211 -17.35 -9.06 -4.84
C PHE A 211 -17.03 -8.65 -3.39
N VAL A 212 -18.04 -8.30 -2.58
CA VAL A 212 -17.87 -8.01 -1.14
C VAL A 212 -17.25 -9.19 -0.41
N LEU A 213 -17.81 -10.39 -0.59
CA LEU A 213 -17.30 -11.62 0.03
C LEU A 213 -15.88 -11.96 -0.46
N SER A 214 -15.60 -11.72 -1.74
CA SER A 214 -14.26 -11.89 -2.32
C SER A 214 -13.24 -10.94 -1.68
N CYS A 215 -13.61 -9.67 -1.49
CA CYS A 215 -12.78 -8.67 -0.83
C CYS A 215 -12.50 -9.04 0.63
N ALA A 216 -13.56 -9.33 1.40
CA ALA A 216 -13.47 -9.68 2.81
C ALA A 216 -12.68 -10.99 3.02
N GLY A 217 -12.99 -12.02 2.21
CA GLY A 217 -12.29 -13.30 2.25
C GLY A 217 -10.80 -13.16 1.93
N SER A 218 -10.45 -12.36 0.90
CA SER A 218 -9.04 -12.11 0.55
C SER A 218 -8.31 -11.36 1.66
N PHE A 219 -8.96 -10.37 2.27
CA PHE A 219 -8.40 -9.59 3.38
C PHE A 219 -8.13 -10.46 4.62
N VAL A 220 -9.11 -11.25 5.04
CA VAL A 220 -8.98 -12.15 6.19
C VAL A 220 -7.92 -13.21 5.93
N LEU A 221 -7.91 -13.82 4.73
CA LEU A 221 -6.93 -14.83 4.37
C LEU A 221 -5.51 -14.26 4.34
N ALA A 222 -5.29 -13.11 3.70
CA ALA A 222 -3.99 -12.45 3.68
C ALA A 222 -3.51 -12.05 5.08
N SER A 223 -4.42 -11.51 5.91
CA SER A 223 -4.12 -11.17 7.31
C SER A 223 -3.75 -12.41 8.12
N GLY A 224 -4.45 -13.52 7.93
CA GLY A 224 -4.15 -14.81 8.57
C GLY A 224 -2.79 -15.36 8.14
N ILE A 225 -2.50 -15.35 6.84
CA ILE A 225 -1.19 -15.75 6.28
C ILE A 225 -0.08 -14.90 6.89
N TYR A 226 -0.23 -13.58 6.88
CA TYR A 226 0.75 -12.65 7.46
C TYR A 226 0.98 -12.94 8.95
N LYS A 227 -0.10 -13.06 9.73
CA LYS A 227 -0.03 -13.29 11.18
C LYS A 227 0.58 -14.63 11.56
N VAL A 228 0.27 -15.70 10.83
CA VAL A 228 0.73 -17.07 11.18
C VAL A 228 2.16 -17.32 10.70
N ILE A 229 2.51 -16.83 9.51
CA ILE A 229 3.78 -17.19 8.87
C ILE A 229 4.88 -16.18 9.18
N PHE A 230 4.56 -14.87 9.20
CA PHE A 230 5.58 -13.83 9.14
C PHE A 230 5.75 -13.02 10.42
N VAL A 231 4.69 -12.82 11.20
CA VAL A 231 4.76 -12.05 12.45
C VAL A 231 5.68 -12.77 13.44
N ARG A 232 6.81 -12.15 13.77
CA ARG A 232 7.66 -12.57 14.88
C ARG A 232 7.02 -12.12 16.19
N LYS A 233 6.97 -13.03 17.17
CA LYS A 233 6.76 -12.67 18.58
C LYS A 233 8.01 -11.93 19.03
N THR A 234 8.03 -10.62 18.85
CA THR A 234 9.18 -9.80 19.23
C THR A 234 8.79 -8.99 20.46
N ASP A 235 9.65 -8.96 21.48
CA ASP A 235 9.45 -8.25 22.75
C ASP A 235 9.51 -6.71 22.62
N ILE A 236 9.05 -6.14 21.51
CA ILE A 236 8.96 -4.68 21.32
C ILE A 236 7.64 -4.19 21.98
N ASN A 237 7.47 -4.51 23.26
CA ASN A 237 6.30 -4.11 24.04
C ASN A 237 6.20 -2.59 24.29
N SER A 238 7.20 -1.80 23.87
CA SER A 238 7.27 -0.35 24.14
C SER A 238 6.82 0.56 23.00
N TYR A 239 6.81 0.10 21.74
CA TYR A 239 6.52 0.98 20.58
C TYR A 239 5.25 0.60 19.82
N ALA A 240 4.95 -0.70 19.66
CA ALA A 240 3.74 -1.16 19.00
C ALA A 240 3.23 -2.43 19.70
N SER A 241 2.00 -2.39 20.22
CA SER A 241 1.39 -3.52 20.89
C SER A 241 0.63 -4.40 19.91
N ASP A 242 0.97 -5.69 19.88
CA ASP A 242 0.18 -6.72 19.18
C ASP A 242 -1.04 -7.17 19.99
N LYS A 243 -1.20 -6.68 21.22
CA LYS A 243 -2.37 -6.97 22.06
C LYS A 243 -3.56 -6.17 21.57
N MET A 244 -4.63 -6.89 21.24
CA MET A 244 -5.94 -6.29 21.00
C MET A 244 -6.40 -5.59 22.29
N LEU A 245 -6.92 -4.37 22.16
CA LEU A 245 -7.53 -3.67 23.29
C LEU A 245 -8.60 -4.56 23.92
N SER A 246 -8.65 -4.56 25.25
CA SER A 246 -9.74 -5.22 25.97
C SER A 246 -11.09 -4.70 25.47
N PHE A 247 -12.12 -5.55 25.45
CA PHE A 247 -13.47 -5.14 25.07
C PHE A 247 -13.97 -3.95 25.92
N SER A 248 -13.52 -3.84 27.17
CA SER A 248 -13.79 -2.69 28.05
C SER A 248 -13.06 -1.41 27.62
N GLU A 249 -11.85 -1.53 27.08
CA GLU A 249 -11.03 -0.40 26.63
C GLU A 249 -11.47 0.11 25.25
N MET A 250 -12.05 -0.76 24.41
CA MET A 250 -12.60 -0.39 23.10
C MET A 250 -13.74 0.63 23.19
N PHE A 251 -14.59 0.55 24.22
CA PHE A 251 -15.66 1.52 24.49
C PHE A 251 -15.27 2.59 25.51
N GLY A 252 -14.07 2.48 26.09
CA GLY A 252 -13.58 3.35 27.16
C GLY A 252 -13.13 4.74 26.71
N GLY A 253 -13.24 5.07 25.41
CA GLY A 253 -12.90 6.40 24.89
C GLY A 253 -11.47 6.81 25.23
N GLY A 254 -10.49 6.13 24.63
CA GLY A 254 -9.10 6.57 24.60
C GLY A 254 -8.53 7.08 25.92
N ASP A 255 -8.68 6.34 27.01
CA ASP A 255 -7.94 6.48 28.29
C ASP A 255 -7.71 7.93 28.82
N ILE A 256 -8.61 8.88 28.50
CA ILE A 256 -8.53 10.27 29.00
C ILE A 256 -8.55 10.28 30.54
N CYS A 257 -9.16 9.27 31.15
CA CYS A 257 -9.17 9.10 32.61
C CYS A 257 -7.82 8.66 33.20
N LYS A 258 -6.95 7.94 32.47
CA LYS A 258 -5.63 7.51 33.00
C LYS A 258 -4.61 8.65 33.03
N HIS A 259 -4.79 9.68 32.22
CA HIS A 259 -3.89 10.85 32.17
C HIS A 259 -4.35 12.05 32.99
N LYS A 260 -5.39 11.93 33.85
CA LYS A 260 -5.80 13.01 34.77
C LYS A 260 -4.65 13.54 35.65
N HIS A 261 -3.69 12.70 36.00
CA HIS A 261 -2.52 13.09 36.79
C HIS A 261 -1.51 13.98 36.06
N LEU A 262 -1.50 13.99 34.71
CA LEU A 262 -0.66 14.92 33.94
C LEU A 262 -1.26 16.34 33.93
N PHE A 263 -2.58 16.46 33.94
CA PHE A 263 -3.29 17.74 33.95
C PHE A 263 -3.42 18.37 35.34
N SER A 264 -3.20 17.63 36.43
CA SER A 264 -3.17 18.19 37.80
C SER A 264 -1.85 18.87 38.17
N SER A 265 -0.85 18.86 37.28
CA SER A 265 0.45 19.53 37.50
C SER A 265 0.56 20.93 36.87
N LEU A 266 -0.52 21.41 36.24
CA LEU A 266 -0.62 22.71 35.57
C LEU A 266 -1.67 23.64 36.19
N ALA A 267 -1.97 23.48 37.49
CA ALA A 267 -2.79 24.40 38.26
C ALA A 267 -2.01 24.87 39.50
#